data_AF-A0A1E7Z1U7-F1
#
_entry.id   AF-A0A1E7Z1U7-F1
#
_cell.length_a   1.000
_cell.length_b   1.000
_cell.length_c   1.000
_cell.angle_alpha   90.00
_cell.angle_beta   90.00
_cell.angle_gamma   90.00
#
_symmetry.space_group_name_H-M   'P 1'
#
loop_
_entity.id
_entity.type
_entity.pdbx_description
1 polymer ?
#
loop_
_entity_poly.entity_id
_entity_poly.type
_entity_poly.pdbx_seq_one_letter_code
_entity_poly.pdbx_strand_id
1 'polypeptide(L)'
;MDFGRTAMLFCGALCAAAGILLAVLVPSMLATLLGFILIGFGGANAVPIIFTATGKQQVMPINLAISAMTTIGYAGILAGSALVGFISQLSSLSVAFSTIAALFLVVAASARLITR
;
A
#
# COMPACT_ATOMS: atom_id res chain seq x y z
N MET A 1 -2.70 -3.36 -23.86
CA MET A 1 -3.80 -2.44 -23.49
C MET A 1 -3.86 -2.35 -21.96
N ASP A 2 -2.79 -1.88 -21.33
CA ASP A 2 -2.52 -2.11 -19.90
C ASP A 2 -2.81 -0.88 -19.02
N PHE A 3 -3.32 0.21 -19.60
CA PHE A 3 -3.65 1.47 -18.92
C PHE A 3 -4.59 1.30 -17.72
N GLY A 4 -5.53 0.34 -17.76
CA GLY A 4 -6.49 0.12 -16.69
C GLY A 4 -5.85 -0.32 -15.37
N ARG A 5 -4.84 -1.21 -15.41
CA ARG A 5 -4.20 -1.75 -14.20
C ARG A 5 -3.33 -0.70 -13.53
N THR A 6 -2.60 0.09 -14.30
CA THR A 6 -1.75 1.17 -13.76
C THR A 6 -2.59 2.34 -13.25
N ALA A 7 -3.68 2.70 -13.94
CA ALA A 7 -4.63 3.73 -13.46
C ALA A 7 -5.35 3.29 -12.18
N MET A 8 -5.73 2.01 -12.05
CA MET A 8 -6.33 1.46 -10.84
C MET A 8 -5.35 1.43 -9.66
N LEU A 9 -4.09 1.04 -9.88
CA LEU A 9 -3.04 1.13 -8.85
C LEU A 9 -2.81 2.58 -8.41
N PHE A 10 -2.78 3.50 -9.37
CA PHE A 10 -2.56 4.92 -9.09
C PHE A 10 -3.72 5.52 -8.29
N CYS A 11 -4.97 5.34 -8.74
CA CYS A 11 -6.16 5.79 -8.00
C CYS A 11 -6.28 5.11 -6.63
N GLY A 12 -5.98 3.81 -6.53
CA GLY A 12 -6.01 3.06 -5.28
C GLY A 12 -4.97 3.58 -4.27
N ALA A 13 -3.75 3.84 -4.72
CA ALA A 13 -2.69 4.42 -3.89
C ALA A 13 -3.03 5.86 -3.46
N LEU A 14 -3.64 6.66 -4.34
CA LEU A 14 -4.11 8.01 -4.01
C LEU A 14 -5.23 7.98 -2.96
N CYS A 15 -6.21 7.09 -3.12
CA CYS A 15 -7.28 6.87 -2.15
C CYS A 15 -6.74 6.43 -0.79
N ALA A 16 -5.78 5.50 -0.77
CA ALA A 16 -5.16 5.06 0.48
C ALA A 16 -4.35 6.17 1.16
N ALA A 17 -3.59 6.96 0.41
CA ALA A 17 -2.89 8.13 0.94
C ALA A 17 -3.87 9.18 1.51
N ALA A 18 -4.96 9.46 0.79
CA ALA A 18 -6.01 10.36 1.25
C ALA A 18 -6.71 9.83 2.51
N GLY A 19 -6.96 8.52 2.58
CA GLY A 19 -7.56 7.87 3.75
C GLY A 19 -6.68 7.95 5.00
N ILE A 20 -5.37 7.76 4.86
CA ILE A 20 -4.42 7.93 5.99
C ILE A 20 -4.32 9.40 6.39
N LEU A 21 -4.23 10.33 5.44
CA LEU A 21 -4.21 11.76 5.75
C LEU A 21 -5.48 12.18 6.49
N LEU A 22 -6.64 11.71 6.08
CA LEU A 22 -7.91 11.93 6.79
C LEU A 22 -7.87 11.39 8.22
N ALA A 23 -7.36 10.16 8.40
CA ALA A 23 -7.25 9.54 9.71
C ALA A 23 -6.28 10.26 10.65
N VAL A 24 -5.26 10.96 10.11
CA VAL A 24 -4.24 11.68 10.89
C VAL A 24 -4.64 13.13 11.16
N LEU A 25 -5.16 13.86 10.17
CA LEU A 25 -5.49 15.29 10.31
C LEU A 25 -6.78 15.52 11.09
N VAL A 26 -7.74 14.60 11.03
CA VAL A 26 -9.05 14.76 11.66
C VAL A 26 -9.15 13.79 12.84
N PRO A 27 -8.98 14.26 14.09
CA PRO A 27 -9.16 13.43 15.29
C PRO A 27 -10.66 13.20 15.56
N SER A 28 -11.34 12.49 14.66
CA SER A 28 -12.73 12.05 14.83
C SER A 28 -12.87 10.57 14.48
N MET A 29 -13.60 9.83 15.30
CA MET A 29 -13.82 8.39 15.12
C MET A 29 -14.42 8.07 13.75
N LEU A 30 -15.35 8.90 13.27
CA LEU A 30 -15.98 8.76 11.96
C LEU A 30 -14.98 9.01 10.82
N ALA A 31 -14.08 10.00 10.94
CA ALA A 31 -13.07 10.28 9.93
C ALA A 31 -12.03 9.15 9.85
N THR A 32 -11.60 8.60 10.98
CA THR A 32 -10.70 7.44 11.02
C THR A 32 -11.35 6.20 10.38
N LEU A 33 -12.63 5.94 10.66
CA LEU A 33 -13.38 4.83 10.05
C LEU A 33 -13.49 4.99 8.53
N LEU A 34 -13.88 6.17 8.06
CA LEU A 34 -13.93 6.46 6.62
C LEU A 34 -12.55 6.34 5.98
N GLY A 35 -11.50 6.83 6.66
CA GLY A 35 -10.12 6.69 6.22
C GLY A 35 -9.71 5.21 6.03
N PHE A 36 -10.03 4.34 6.99
CA PHE A 36 -9.77 2.91 6.87
C PHE A 36 -10.56 2.23 5.75
N ILE A 37 -11.82 2.64 5.53
CA ILE A 37 -12.62 2.16 4.39
C ILE A 37 -11.94 2.55 3.07
N LEU A 38 -11.47 3.80 2.93
CA LEU A 38 -10.74 4.25 1.74
C LEU A 38 -9.42 3.47 1.54
N ILE A 39 -8.68 3.22 2.61
CA ILE A 39 -7.43 2.42 2.56
C ILE A 39 -7.74 1.00 2.09
N GLY A 40 -8.77 0.35 2.65
CA GLY A 40 -9.21 -0.98 2.26
C GLY A 40 -9.64 -1.04 0.79
N PHE A 41 -10.40 -0.04 0.33
CA PHE A 41 -10.83 0.07 -1.05
C PHE A 41 -9.66 0.28 -2.02
N GLY A 42 -8.68 1.11 -1.64
CA GLY A 42 -7.45 1.30 -2.40
C GLY A 42 -6.61 0.03 -2.49
N GLY A 43 -6.48 -0.71 -1.38
CA GLY A 43 -5.72 -1.96 -1.28
C GLY A 43 -6.35 -3.15 -2.00
N ALA A 44 -7.69 -3.20 -2.09
CA ALA A 44 -8.42 -4.32 -2.72
C ALA A 44 -7.99 -4.59 -4.17
N ASN A 45 -7.60 -3.55 -4.89
CA ASN A 45 -7.17 -3.66 -6.28
C ASN A 45 -5.70 -4.12 -6.42
N ALA A 46 -4.86 -3.93 -5.40
CA ALA A 46 -3.43 -4.19 -5.49
C ALA A 46 -3.11 -5.69 -5.63
N VAL A 47 -3.75 -6.54 -4.83
CA VAL A 47 -3.52 -8.00 -4.83
C VAL A 47 -3.75 -8.64 -6.21
N PRO A 48 -4.93 -8.51 -6.85
CA PRO A 48 -5.17 -9.12 -8.16
C PRO A 48 -4.26 -8.53 -9.24
N ILE A 49 -3.88 -7.25 -9.14
CA ILE A 49 -2.96 -6.63 -10.09
C ILE A 49 -1.56 -7.25 -9.96
N ILE A 50 -1.05 -7.43 -8.74
CA ILE A 50 0.26 -8.07 -8.53
C ILE A 50 0.23 -9.52 -9.00
N PHE A 51 -0.79 -10.31 -8.65
CA PHE A 51 -0.94 -11.69 -9.14
C PHE A 51 -0.96 -11.78 -10.67
N THR A 52 -1.71 -10.89 -11.33
CA THR A 52 -1.75 -10.84 -12.79
C THR A 52 -0.40 -10.41 -13.40
N ALA A 53 0.43 -9.64 -12.67
CA ALA A 53 1.76 -9.23 -13.12
C ALA A 53 2.76 -10.39 -12.97
N THR A 54 2.72 -11.08 -11.82
CA THR A 54 3.50 -12.30 -11.56
C THR A 54 3.16 -13.41 -12.56
N GLY A 55 1.90 -13.53 -12.99
CA GLY A 55 1.49 -14.51 -14.01
C GLY A 55 1.97 -14.18 -15.43
N LYS A 56 2.28 -12.92 -15.73
CA LYS A 56 2.80 -12.47 -17.03
C LYS A 56 4.33 -12.40 -17.09
N GLN A 57 4.99 -12.49 -15.93
CA GLN A 57 6.45 -12.53 -15.82
C GLN A 57 7.03 -13.77 -16.54
N GLN A 58 8.15 -13.60 -17.24
CA GLN A 58 8.85 -14.68 -17.95
C GLN A 58 10.28 -14.93 -17.41
N VAL A 59 10.77 -14.09 -16.49
CA VAL A 59 12.15 -14.20 -15.95
C VAL A 59 12.33 -15.40 -15.01
N MET A 60 11.28 -15.84 -14.32
CA MET A 60 11.31 -16.90 -13.31
C MET A 60 10.07 -17.79 -13.43
N PRO A 61 10.15 -19.10 -13.17
CA PRO A 61 8.99 -19.98 -13.21
C PRO A 61 7.93 -19.58 -12.16
N ILE A 62 6.67 -19.69 -12.55
CA ILE A 62 5.51 -19.08 -11.87
C ILE A 62 5.36 -19.53 -10.41
N ASN A 63 5.65 -20.79 -10.13
CA ASN A 63 5.62 -21.40 -8.80
C ASN A 63 6.61 -20.73 -7.85
N LEU A 64 7.82 -20.47 -8.34
CA LEU A 64 8.87 -19.78 -7.60
C LEU A 64 8.56 -18.27 -7.45
N ALA A 65 8.00 -17.63 -8.47
CA ALA A 65 7.61 -16.23 -8.42
C ALA A 65 6.48 -15.95 -7.41
N ILE A 66 5.47 -16.82 -7.34
CA ILE A 66 4.37 -16.73 -6.35
C ILE A 66 4.92 -16.95 -4.93
N SER A 67 5.82 -17.93 -4.74
CA SER A 67 6.46 -18.14 -3.44
C SER A 67 7.26 -16.92 -3.00
N ALA A 68 8.07 -16.32 -3.88
CA ALA A 68 8.83 -15.12 -3.55
C ALA A 68 7.90 -13.94 -3.22
N MET A 69 6.83 -13.76 -3.98
CA MET A 69 5.81 -12.73 -3.71
C MET A 69 5.21 -12.88 -2.32
N THR A 70 4.79 -14.08 -1.92
CA THR A 70 4.19 -14.31 -0.60
C THR A 70 5.20 -14.15 0.51
N THR A 71 6.43 -14.63 0.33
CA THR A 71 7.53 -14.41 1.29
C THR A 71 7.77 -12.93 1.53
N ILE A 72 7.89 -12.13 0.46
CA ILE A 72 8.05 -10.67 0.56
C ILE A 72 6.81 -10.03 1.20
N GLY A 73 5.60 -10.50 0.86
CA GLY A 73 4.35 -10.03 1.46
C GLY A 73 4.30 -10.22 2.97
N TYR A 74 4.60 -11.43 3.46
CA TYR A 74 4.66 -11.71 4.89
C TYR A 74 5.78 -10.96 5.59
N ALA A 75 6.97 -10.89 4.98
CA ALA A 75 8.08 -10.09 5.51
C ALA A 75 7.69 -8.61 5.64
N GLY A 76 6.97 -8.06 4.66
CA GLY A 76 6.45 -6.70 4.70
C GLY A 76 5.43 -6.47 5.82
N ILE A 77 4.53 -7.41 6.07
CA ILE A 77 3.55 -7.32 7.18
C ILE A 77 4.26 -7.31 8.54
N LEU A 78 5.25 -8.19 8.72
CA LEU A 78 6.04 -8.26 9.95
C LEU A 78 6.91 -7.01 10.14
N ALA A 79 7.64 -6.59 9.10
CA ALA A 79 8.47 -5.40 9.14
C ALA A 79 7.63 -4.13 9.36
N GLY A 80 6.48 -4.02 8.70
CA GLY A 80 5.57 -2.88 8.83
C GLY A 80 5.04 -2.73 10.25
N SER A 81 4.52 -3.81 10.84
CA SER A 81 4.03 -3.77 12.23
C SER A 81 5.15 -3.50 13.25
N ALA A 82 6.33 -4.08 13.07
CA ALA A 82 7.49 -3.83 13.93
C ALA A 82 7.97 -2.37 13.85
N LEU A 83 8.10 -1.82 12.63
CA LEU A 83 8.48 -0.42 12.41
C LEU A 83 7.47 0.54 13.01
N VAL A 84 6.17 0.30 12.79
CA VAL A 84 5.09 1.14 13.35
C VAL A 84 5.13 1.10 14.89
N GLY A 85 5.33 -0.06 15.50
CA GLY A 85 5.49 -0.21 16.94
C GLY A 85 6.69 0.58 17.47
N PHE A 86 7.86 0.41 16.85
CA PHE A 86 9.10 1.07 17.25
C PHE A 86 9.01 2.60 17.13
N ILE A 87 8.44 3.11 16.04
CA ILE A 87 8.23 4.55 15.82
C ILE A 87 7.19 5.12 16.81
N SER A 88 6.12 4.36 17.08
CA SER A 88 5.09 4.75 18.06
C SER A 88 5.69 4.89 19.46
N GLN A 89 6.62 4.00 19.83
CA GLN A 89 7.28 4.00 21.14
C GLN A 89 8.27 5.18 21.32
N LEU A 90 8.91 5.62 20.23
CA LEU A 90 9.94 6.67 20.26
C LEU A 90 9.40 8.10 20.07
N SER A 91 8.33 8.30 19.31
CA SER A 91 7.85 9.65 18.96
C SER A 91 6.40 9.88 19.34
N SER A 92 5.46 9.19 18.69
CA SER A 92 4.01 9.22 18.95
C SER A 92 3.26 8.50 17.83
N LEU A 93 2.03 8.09 18.12
CA LEU A 93 1.14 7.41 17.18
C LEU A 93 0.92 8.22 15.88
N SER A 94 0.81 9.55 15.97
CA SER A 94 0.66 10.43 14.79
C SER A 94 1.88 10.39 13.86
N VAL A 95 3.10 10.24 14.40
CA VAL A 95 4.33 10.13 13.59
C VAL A 95 4.40 8.76 12.91
N ALA A 96 3.99 7.70 13.60
CA ALA A 96 3.90 6.36 13.02
C ALA A 96 2.93 6.35 11.82
N PHE A 97 1.72 6.90 11.99
CA PHE A 97 0.76 7.00 10.88
C PHE A 97 1.21 7.93 9.75
N SER A 98 1.89 9.04 10.05
CA SER A 98 2.46 9.93 9.03
C SER A 98 3.54 9.23 8.20
N THR A 99 4.32 8.34 8.81
CA THR A 99 5.32 7.52 8.10
C THR A 99 4.65 6.55 7.12
N ILE A 100 3.52 5.95 7.52
CA ILE A 100 2.72 5.10 6.62
C ILE A 100 2.14 5.94 5.46
N ALA A 101 1.67 7.16 5.74
CA ALA A 101 1.20 8.08 4.69
C ALA A 101 2.29 8.35 3.65
N ALA A 102 3.52 8.63 4.12
CA ALA A 102 4.67 8.86 3.26
C ALA A 102 5.01 7.63 2.41
N LEU A 103 4.95 6.42 2.98
CA LEU A 103 5.14 5.17 2.23
C LEU A 103 4.08 5.01 1.13
N PHE A 104 2.81 5.30 1.41
CA PHE A 104 1.76 5.27 0.38
C PHE A 104 2.00 6.30 -0.73
N LEU A 105 2.53 7.49 -0.39
CA LEU A 105 2.94 8.48 -1.38
C LEU A 105 4.10 7.98 -2.26
N VAL A 106 5.08 7.28 -1.70
CA VAL A 106 6.17 6.64 -2.46
C VAL A 106 5.60 5.57 -3.41
N VAL A 107 4.64 4.76 -2.95
CA VAL A 107 3.97 3.78 -3.81
C VAL A 107 3.20 4.47 -4.94
N ALA A 108 2.47 5.54 -4.64
CA ALA A 108 1.77 6.35 -5.64
C ALA A 108 2.74 6.99 -6.65
N ALA A 109 3.91 7.45 -6.18
CA ALA A 109 4.97 8.00 -7.02
C ALA A 109 5.60 6.92 -7.92
N SER A 110 5.87 5.72 -7.40
CA SER A 110 6.35 4.58 -8.19
C SER A 110 5.34 4.14 -9.24
N ALA A 111 4.05 4.15 -8.91
CA ALA A 111 2.98 3.91 -9.89
C ALA A 111 2.97 4.96 -11.00
N ARG A 112 3.22 6.25 -10.69
CA ARG A 112 3.41 7.31 -11.70
C ARG A 112 4.69 7.13 -12.51
N LEU A 113 5.80 6.71 -11.87
CA LEU A 113 7.09 6.57 -12.52
C LEU A 113 7.09 5.46 -13.58
N ILE A 114 6.34 4.38 -13.33
CA ILE A 114 6.15 3.26 -14.26
C ILE A 114 5.24 3.63 -15.45
N THR A 115 4.44 4.70 -15.33
CA THR A 115 3.57 5.21 -16.42
C THR A 115 4.23 6.27 -17.33
N ARG A 116 5.48 6.67 -17.08
CA ARG A 116 6.27 7.49 -18.02
C ARG A 116 7.20 6.62 -18.84
#